data_AF-A0A139PDU5-F1
#
_entry.id   AF-A0A139PDU5-F1
#
_cell.length_a   1.000
_cell.length_b   1.000
_cell.length_c   1.000
_cell.angle_alpha   90.00
_cell.angle_beta   90.00
_cell.angle_gamma   90.00
#
_symmetry.space_group_name_H-M   'P 1'
#
loop_
_entity.id
_entity.type
_entity.pdbx_description
1 polymer ?
#
loop_
_entity_poly.entity_id
_entity_poly.type
_entity_poly.pdbx_seq_one_letter_code
_entity_poly.pdbx_strand_id
1 'polypeptide(L)'
;MFDKDDIIVESGIGTFKMIHTSAYILLVLTVLYAGFVIKSYISSKSKELRLVAFEEEQRKDPLYDETSMIQKLTDIQETIDEPEYIDYTKRILKQLLAAKTLSDDFVEIVENNDQPIIQNIAKELVSIRVHILQDAKSIYRRLIIAKDGANIETKLIHNDKLLDDADSLIVEAINYIDVKTSTSEIDLKNLTDSLKELIKLI
;
A
#
# COMPACT_ATOMS: atom_id res chain seq x y z
N MET A 1 33.84 75.35 -31.41
CA MET A 1 32.66 75.88 -30.70
C MET A 1 31.56 74.86 -30.97
N PHE A 2 31.31 73.96 -30.02
CA PHE A 2 30.19 73.01 -30.15
C PHE A 2 28.96 73.69 -29.57
N ASP A 3 27.90 73.75 -30.36
CA ASP A 3 26.68 74.46 -30.00
C ASP A 3 25.99 73.72 -28.85
N LYS A 4 25.42 74.46 -27.90
CA LYS A 4 24.83 73.88 -26.68
C LYS A 4 23.68 72.91 -27.00
N ASP A 5 23.09 73.09 -28.17
CA ASP A 5 22.03 72.25 -28.72
C ASP A 5 22.56 70.88 -29.22
N ASP A 6 23.79 70.78 -29.74
CA ASP A 6 24.38 69.50 -30.17
C ASP A 6 24.61 68.56 -28.98
N ILE A 7 25.01 69.10 -27.82
CA ILE A 7 25.24 68.33 -26.59
C ILE A 7 23.92 67.79 -26.03
N ILE A 8 22.83 68.57 -26.12
CA ILE A 8 21.50 68.15 -25.66
C ILE A 8 20.92 67.07 -26.58
N VAL A 9 21.10 67.21 -27.90
CA VAL A 9 20.67 66.23 -28.90
C VAL A 9 21.46 64.91 -28.75
N GLU A 10 22.78 64.98 -28.55
CA GLU A 10 23.62 63.79 -28.36
C GLU A 10 23.31 63.07 -27.04
N SER A 11 23.09 63.82 -25.95
CA SER A 11 22.64 63.26 -24.67
C SER A 11 21.25 62.62 -24.78
N GLY A 12 20.32 63.22 -25.53
CA GLY A 12 18.98 62.68 -25.76
C GLY A 12 19.01 61.36 -26.55
N ILE A 13 19.80 61.31 -27.63
CA ILE A 13 19.97 60.10 -28.45
C ILE A 13 20.67 58.99 -27.66
N GLY A 14 21.68 59.32 -26.86
CA GLY A 14 22.37 58.36 -26.00
C GLY A 14 21.46 57.75 -24.93
N THR A 15 20.63 58.57 -24.28
CA THR A 15 19.67 58.12 -23.27
C THR A 15 18.58 57.23 -23.87
N PHE A 16 18.06 57.60 -25.04
CA PHE A 16 17.08 56.78 -25.77
C PHE A 16 17.65 55.41 -26.15
N LYS A 17 18.88 55.36 -26.68
CA LYS A 17 19.56 54.08 -26.99
C LYS A 17 19.75 53.21 -25.76
N MET A 18 20.12 53.80 -24.62
CA MET A 18 20.27 53.07 -23.36
C MET A 18 18.93 52.49 -22.87
N ILE A 19 17.87 53.29 -22.86
CA ILE A 19 16.53 52.82 -22.45
C ILE A 19 16.04 51.72 -23.39
N HIS A 20 16.20 51.90 -24.70
CA HIS A 20 15.75 50.93 -25.68
C HIS A 20 16.50 49.59 -25.55
N THR A 21 17.82 49.64 -25.34
CA THR A 21 18.65 48.44 -25.11
C THR A 21 18.25 47.74 -23.81
N SER A 22 18.01 48.51 -22.74
CA SER A 22 17.57 47.99 -21.44
C SER A 22 16.20 47.31 -21.54
N ALA A 23 15.27 47.90 -22.29
CA ALA A 23 13.95 47.34 -22.53
C ALA A 23 14.03 45.99 -23.27
N TYR A 24 14.90 45.86 -24.28
CA TYR A 24 15.13 44.59 -24.95
C TYR A 24 15.69 43.52 -24.02
N ILE A 25 16.66 43.88 -23.17
CA ILE A 25 17.25 42.96 -22.19
C ILE A 25 16.17 42.49 -21.20
N LEU A 26 15.35 43.40 -20.67
CA LEU A 26 14.23 43.08 -19.80
C LEU A 26 13.21 42.15 -20.48
N LEU A 27 12.89 42.39 -21.75
CA LEU A 27 11.95 41.57 -22.50
C LEU A 27 12.48 40.14 -22.66
N VAL A 28 13.77 39.98 -23.00
CA VAL A 28 14.43 38.67 -23.09
C VAL A 28 14.43 37.95 -21.74
N LEU A 29 14.77 38.65 -20.65
CA LEU A 29 14.75 38.09 -19.29
C LEU A 29 13.34 37.63 -18.89
N THR A 30 12.31 38.40 -19.26
CA THR A 30 10.91 38.05 -18.96
C THR A 30 10.49 36.79 -19.70
N VAL A 31 10.88 36.64 -20.97
CA VAL A 31 10.59 35.44 -21.77
C VAL A 31 11.32 34.22 -21.21
N LEU A 32 12.59 34.37 -20.81
CA LEU A 32 13.35 33.28 -20.18
C LEU A 32 12.73 32.86 -18.84
N TYR A 33 12.32 33.83 -18.02
CA TYR A 33 11.66 33.56 -16.74
C TYR A 33 10.32 32.84 -16.95
N ALA A 34 9.50 33.28 -17.89
CA ALA A 34 8.24 32.61 -18.22
C ALA A 34 8.48 31.16 -18.68
N GLY A 35 9.50 30.92 -19.52
CA GLY A 35 9.89 29.57 -19.93
C GLY A 35 10.32 28.69 -18.75
N PHE A 36 11.08 29.24 -17.80
CA PHE A 36 11.48 28.53 -16.59
C PHE A 36 10.27 28.15 -15.72
N VAL A 37 9.33 29.08 -15.49
CA VAL A 37 8.11 28.84 -14.70
C VAL A 37 7.22 27.77 -15.35
N ILE A 38 7.05 27.81 -16.68
CA ILE A 38 6.27 26.79 -17.39
C ILE A 38 6.93 25.41 -17.26
N LYS A 39 8.26 25.34 -17.45
CA LYS A 39 9.00 24.07 -17.31
C LYS A 39 8.94 23.52 -15.89
N SER A 40 9.08 24.37 -14.87
CA SER A 40 8.99 23.94 -13.47
C SER A 40 7.57 23.44 -13.11
N TYR A 41 6.53 24.13 -13.60
CA TYR A 41 5.14 23.70 -13.43
C TYR A 41 4.87 22.34 -14.10
N ILE A 42 5.28 22.17 -15.36
CA ILE A 42 5.13 20.88 -16.08
C ILE A 42 5.90 19.77 -15.36
N SER A 43 7.13 20.04 -14.92
CA SER A 43 7.93 19.06 -14.19
C SER A 43 7.25 18.65 -12.87
N SER A 44 6.74 19.61 -12.10
CA SER A 44 6.02 19.34 -10.86
C SER A 44 4.77 18.48 -11.11
N LYS A 45 3.94 18.87 -12.09
CA LYS A 45 2.73 18.14 -12.44
C LYS A 45 3.02 16.75 -12.98
N SER A 46 4.12 16.57 -13.73
CA SER A 46 4.55 15.25 -14.20
C SER A 46 5.02 14.34 -13.08
N LYS A 47 5.66 14.88 -12.03
CA LYS A 47 6.05 14.12 -10.84
C LYS A 47 4.82 13.71 -10.04
N GLU A 48 3.87 14.62 -9.87
CA GLU A 48 2.59 14.35 -9.21
C GLU A 48 1.80 13.26 -9.95
N LEU A 49 1.65 13.36 -11.26
CA LEU A 49 0.98 12.32 -12.07
C LEU A 49 1.69 10.96 -12.00
N ARG A 50 3.03 10.94 -11.94
CA ARG A 50 3.80 9.70 -11.75
C ARG A 50 3.61 9.12 -10.36
N LEU A 51 3.52 9.95 -9.33
CA LEU A 51 3.26 9.51 -7.97
C LEU A 51 1.84 8.93 -7.86
N VAL A 52 0.84 9.61 -8.42
CA VAL A 52 -0.54 9.12 -8.47
C VAL A 52 -0.62 7.80 -9.24
N ALA A 53 0.02 7.68 -10.40
CA ALA A 53 0.06 6.43 -11.15
C ALA A 53 0.78 5.30 -10.40
N PHE A 54 1.84 5.63 -9.67
CA PHE A 54 2.56 4.67 -8.81
C PHE A 54 1.69 4.20 -7.64
N GLU A 55 1.01 5.13 -6.96
CA GLU A 55 0.05 4.80 -5.89
C GLU A 55 -1.15 3.99 -6.42
N GLU A 56 -1.67 4.32 -7.59
CA GLU A 56 -2.74 3.55 -8.25
C GLU A 56 -2.30 2.13 -8.61
N GLU A 57 -1.06 1.95 -9.08
CA GLU A 57 -0.51 0.63 -9.38
C GLU A 57 -0.32 -0.18 -8.10
N GLN A 58 0.19 0.45 -7.03
CA GLN A 58 0.34 -0.22 -5.73
C GLN A 58 -1.00 -0.58 -5.10
N ARG A 59 -2.06 0.22 -5.28
CA ARG A 59 -3.43 -0.12 -4.81
C ARG A 59 -4.02 -1.37 -5.48
N LYS A 60 -3.43 -1.86 -6.57
CA LYS A 60 -3.84 -3.15 -7.16
C LYS A 60 -3.35 -4.34 -6.35
N ASP A 61 -2.33 -4.16 -5.50
CA ASP A 61 -1.93 -5.18 -4.54
C ASP A 61 -3.03 -5.31 -3.46
N PRO A 62 -3.70 -6.47 -3.34
CA PRO A 62 -4.74 -6.67 -2.33
C PRO A 62 -4.20 -6.56 -0.89
N LEU A 63 -2.88 -6.64 -0.70
CA LEU A 63 -2.18 -6.51 0.57
C LEU A 63 -1.55 -5.12 0.79
N TYR A 64 -1.76 -4.15 -0.11
CA TYR A 64 -1.17 -2.80 -0.07
C TYR A 64 -1.28 -2.11 1.30
N ASP A 65 -2.43 -2.25 1.95
CA ASP A 65 -2.71 -1.58 3.23
C ASP A 65 -2.22 -2.36 4.46
N GLU A 66 -1.59 -3.54 4.31
CA GLU A 66 -1.24 -4.42 5.42
C GLU A 66 -0.35 -3.71 6.45
N THR A 67 0.78 -3.15 6.01
CA THR A 67 1.72 -2.44 6.88
C THR A 67 1.07 -1.23 7.55
N SER A 68 0.25 -0.49 6.80
CA SER A 68 -0.51 0.65 7.34
C SER A 68 -1.50 0.20 8.42
N MET A 69 -2.13 -0.96 8.24
CA MET A 69 -3.09 -1.50 9.19
C MET A 69 -2.43 -2.06 10.45
N ILE A 70 -1.29 -2.71 10.33
CA ILE A 70 -0.44 -3.08 11.47
C ILE A 70 -0.15 -1.84 12.32
N GLN A 71 0.38 -0.78 11.69
CA GLN A 71 0.73 0.44 12.42
C GLN A 71 -0.49 1.06 13.12
N LYS A 72 -1.61 1.19 12.41
CA LYS A 72 -2.85 1.73 12.98
C LYS A 72 -3.38 0.93 14.16
N LEU A 73 -3.30 -0.40 14.10
CA LEU A 73 -3.68 -1.29 15.20
C LEU A 73 -2.67 -1.27 16.35
N THR A 74 -1.40 -1.01 16.08
CA THR A 74 -0.40 -0.78 17.14
C THR A 74 -0.69 0.54 17.85
N ASP A 75 -0.85 1.63 17.11
CA ASP A 75 -1.05 2.98 17.66
C ASP A 75 -2.33 3.08 18.49
N ILE A 76 -3.42 2.43 18.04
CA ILE A 76 -4.71 2.55 18.70
C ILE A 76 -4.72 1.91 20.11
N GLN A 77 -3.83 0.95 20.39
CA GLN A 77 -3.70 0.34 21.71
C GLN A 77 -3.30 1.33 22.80
N GLU A 78 -2.60 2.41 22.44
CA GLU A 78 -2.20 3.47 23.39
C GLU A 78 -3.33 4.48 23.64
N THR A 79 -4.37 4.46 22.80
CA THR A 79 -5.45 5.47 22.79
C THR A 79 -6.81 4.94 23.24
N ILE A 80 -7.00 3.63 23.27
CA ILE A 80 -8.25 2.99 23.69
C ILE A 80 -8.24 2.83 25.22
N ASP A 81 -9.27 3.35 25.87
CA ASP A 81 -9.44 3.24 27.32
C ASP A 81 -10.12 1.93 27.76
N GLU A 82 -10.87 1.28 26.86
CA GLU A 82 -11.66 0.08 27.16
C GLU A 82 -10.77 -1.19 27.11
N PRO A 83 -10.56 -1.92 28.23
CA PRO A 83 -9.64 -3.06 28.26
C PRO A 83 -9.99 -4.20 27.29
N GLU A 84 -11.28 -4.43 27.06
CA GLU A 84 -11.79 -5.42 26.12
C GLU A 84 -11.38 -5.08 24.67
N TYR A 85 -11.39 -3.79 24.30
CA TYR A 85 -11.02 -3.34 22.97
C TYR A 85 -9.50 -3.35 22.76
N ILE A 86 -8.72 -3.19 23.83
CA ILE A 86 -7.29 -3.44 23.80
C ILE A 86 -7.03 -4.93 23.49
N ASP A 87 -7.76 -5.85 24.13
CA ASP A 87 -7.64 -7.28 23.84
C ASP A 87 -7.99 -7.62 22.39
N TYR A 88 -9.13 -7.10 21.89
CA TYR A 88 -9.51 -7.26 20.49
C TYR A 88 -8.44 -6.77 19.53
N THR A 89 -7.84 -5.61 19.81
CA THR A 89 -6.77 -5.05 18.99
C THR A 89 -5.52 -5.94 18.99
N LYS A 90 -5.14 -6.50 20.14
CA LYS A 90 -4.02 -7.44 20.24
C LYS A 90 -4.30 -8.73 19.47
N ARG A 91 -5.51 -9.28 19.59
CA ARG A 91 -5.91 -10.51 18.89
C ARG A 91 -5.87 -10.32 17.38
N ILE A 92 -6.50 -9.28 16.84
CA ILE A 92 -6.49 -9.04 15.38
C ILE A 92 -5.08 -8.75 14.85
N LEU A 93 -4.25 -8.04 15.62
CA LEU A 93 -2.85 -7.81 15.26
C LEU A 93 -2.07 -9.12 15.19
N LYS A 94 -2.24 -10.00 16.18
CA LYS A 94 -1.63 -11.34 16.20
C LYS A 94 -2.10 -12.17 15.00
N GLN A 95 -3.39 -12.18 14.70
CA GLN A 95 -3.96 -12.92 13.57
C GLN A 95 -3.40 -12.44 12.23
N LEU A 96 -3.27 -11.12 12.05
CA LEU A 96 -2.72 -10.54 10.83
C LEU A 96 -1.24 -10.89 10.63
N LEU A 97 -0.44 -10.86 11.71
CA LEU A 97 0.96 -11.28 11.68
C LEU A 97 1.09 -12.79 11.43
N ALA A 98 0.24 -13.62 12.05
CA ALA A 98 0.23 -15.06 11.82
C ALA A 98 -0.08 -15.40 10.36
N ALA A 99 -1.10 -14.77 9.77
CA ALA A 99 -1.46 -14.98 8.36
C ALA A 99 -0.30 -14.60 7.41
N LYS A 100 0.42 -13.52 7.74
CA LYS A 100 1.62 -13.12 7.01
C LYS A 100 2.71 -14.18 7.09
N THR A 101 3.04 -14.63 8.31
CA THR A 101 4.06 -15.66 8.53
C THR A 101 3.72 -16.97 7.80
N LEU A 102 2.48 -17.47 7.90
CA LEU A 102 2.05 -18.68 7.19
C LEU A 102 2.24 -18.55 5.67
N SER A 103 1.86 -17.41 5.10
CA SER A 103 2.05 -17.15 3.67
C SER A 103 3.52 -17.04 3.29
N ASP A 104 4.33 -16.35 4.08
CA ASP A 104 5.75 -16.09 3.78
C ASP A 104 6.57 -17.39 3.95
N ASP A 105 6.31 -18.18 4.98
CA ASP A 105 6.98 -19.48 5.22
C ASP A 105 6.66 -20.50 4.12
N PHE A 106 5.43 -20.48 3.58
CA PHE A 106 5.04 -21.39 2.50
C PHE A 106 5.64 -21.02 1.15
N VAL A 107 6.07 -19.76 0.93
CA VAL A 107 6.74 -19.36 -0.32
C VAL A 107 8.02 -20.16 -0.54
N GLU A 108 8.80 -20.43 0.52
CA GLU A 108 10.02 -21.24 0.41
C GLU A 108 9.72 -22.67 -0.07
N ILE A 109 8.58 -23.23 0.34
CA ILE A 109 8.11 -24.56 -0.10
C ILE A 109 7.72 -24.53 -1.58
N VAL A 110 7.02 -23.47 -2.01
CA VAL A 110 6.55 -23.26 -3.38
C VAL A 110 7.71 -23.06 -4.36
N GLU A 111 8.75 -22.32 -3.97
CA GLU A 111 9.93 -22.07 -4.81
C GLU A 111 10.70 -23.36 -5.16
N ASN A 112 10.56 -24.39 -4.32
CA ASN A 112 11.21 -25.68 -4.48
C ASN A 112 10.25 -26.78 -4.98
N ASN A 113 8.98 -26.46 -5.27
CA ASN A 113 7.97 -27.45 -5.63
C ASN A 113 6.94 -26.94 -6.68
N ASP A 114 6.96 -27.56 -7.85
CA ASP A 114 6.11 -27.20 -9.00
C ASP A 114 4.75 -27.93 -9.03
N GLN A 115 4.40 -28.71 -7.99
CA GLN A 115 3.15 -29.47 -8.00
C GLN A 115 1.93 -28.53 -7.99
N PRO A 116 0.94 -28.74 -8.87
CA PRO A 116 -0.23 -27.86 -8.96
C PRO A 116 -1.00 -27.71 -7.64
N ILE A 117 -1.05 -28.77 -6.82
CA ILE A 117 -1.72 -28.72 -5.52
C ILE A 117 -1.01 -27.77 -4.53
N ILE A 118 0.33 -27.77 -4.49
CA ILE A 118 1.13 -26.88 -3.65
C ILE A 118 0.95 -25.42 -4.09
N GLN A 119 0.94 -25.17 -5.39
CA GLN A 119 0.67 -23.84 -5.95
C GLN A 119 -0.75 -23.34 -5.63
N ASN A 120 -1.75 -24.23 -5.55
CA ASN A 120 -3.10 -23.89 -5.16
C ASN A 120 -3.20 -23.54 -3.67
N ILE A 121 -2.51 -24.30 -2.81
CA ILE A 121 -2.43 -24.01 -1.37
C ILE A 121 -1.83 -22.63 -1.14
N ALA A 122 -0.74 -22.29 -1.83
CA ALA A 122 -0.11 -20.97 -1.74
C ALA A 122 -1.08 -19.82 -2.08
N LYS A 123 -1.87 -19.97 -3.14
CA LYS A 123 -2.89 -18.98 -3.52
C LYS A 123 -3.98 -18.85 -2.45
N GLU A 124 -4.36 -19.96 -1.83
CA GLU A 124 -5.37 -19.94 -0.76
C GLU A 124 -4.83 -19.29 0.52
N LEU A 125 -3.56 -19.51 0.87
CA LEU A 125 -2.91 -18.80 2.00
C LEU A 125 -2.88 -17.28 1.77
N VAL A 126 -2.62 -16.83 0.54
CA VAL A 126 -2.72 -15.41 0.17
C VAL A 126 -4.17 -14.91 0.29
N SER A 127 -5.15 -15.71 -0.15
CA SER A 127 -6.58 -15.39 -0.01
C SER A 127 -6.98 -15.19 1.46
N ILE A 128 -6.53 -16.07 2.35
CA ILE A 128 -6.75 -15.97 3.81
C ILE A 128 -6.12 -14.71 4.37
N ARG A 129 -4.87 -14.40 4.00
CA ARG A 129 -4.18 -13.18 4.41
C ARG A 129 -4.92 -11.91 4.00
N VAL A 130 -5.43 -11.88 2.76
CA VAL A 130 -6.27 -10.77 2.27
C VAL A 130 -7.57 -10.67 3.08
N HIS A 131 -8.22 -11.80 3.36
CA HIS A 131 -9.45 -11.83 4.16
C HIS A 131 -9.23 -11.28 5.57
N ILE A 132 -8.20 -11.75 6.27
CA ILE A 132 -7.84 -11.28 7.62
C ILE A 132 -7.50 -9.79 7.60
N LEU A 133 -6.86 -9.28 6.55
CA LEU A 133 -6.62 -7.84 6.37
C LEU A 133 -7.92 -7.04 6.23
N GLN A 134 -8.91 -7.56 5.50
CA GLN A 134 -10.23 -6.92 5.39
C GLN A 134 -10.94 -6.90 6.75
N ASP A 135 -10.85 -7.98 7.50
CA ASP A 135 -11.41 -8.06 8.85
C ASP A 135 -10.69 -7.14 9.84
N ALA A 136 -9.38 -7.01 9.73
CA ALA A 136 -8.61 -6.03 10.49
C ALA A 136 -9.07 -4.58 10.22
N LYS A 137 -9.26 -4.21 8.95
CA LYS A 137 -9.82 -2.89 8.56
C LYS A 137 -11.22 -2.68 9.15
N SER A 138 -12.05 -3.71 9.08
CA SER A 138 -13.42 -3.71 9.57
C SER A 138 -13.51 -3.59 11.10
N ILE A 139 -12.63 -4.28 11.83
CA ILE A 139 -12.48 -4.22 13.29
C ILE A 139 -11.94 -2.85 13.70
N TYR A 140 -10.86 -2.37 13.08
CA TYR A 140 -10.31 -1.04 13.35
C TYR A 140 -11.36 0.06 13.25
N ARG A 141 -12.20 0.03 12.20
CA ARG A 141 -13.31 0.97 12.03
C ARG A 141 -14.33 0.87 13.18
N ARG A 142 -14.64 -0.34 13.64
CA ARG A 142 -15.59 -0.56 14.75
C ARG A 142 -15.02 -0.12 16.09
N LEU A 143 -13.74 -0.33 16.35
CA LEU A 143 -13.05 0.12 17.55
C LEU A 143 -13.15 1.65 17.71
N ILE A 144 -13.02 2.41 16.60
CA ILE A 144 -13.05 3.88 16.64
C ILE A 144 -14.47 4.46 16.62
N ILE A 145 -15.37 3.91 15.79
CA ILE A 145 -16.63 4.57 15.45
C ILE A 145 -17.84 3.89 16.08
N ALA A 146 -17.95 2.56 15.92
CA ALA A 146 -19.21 1.84 16.15
C ALA A 146 -19.31 1.17 17.52
N LYS A 147 -18.17 0.90 18.17
CA LYS A 147 -18.06 0.22 19.48
C LYS A 147 -18.91 -1.05 19.56
N ASP A 148 -18.78 -1.89 18.53
CA ASP A 148 -19.58 -3.09 18.33
C ASP A 148 -18.76 -4.34 18.62
N GLY A 149 -18.63 -4.65 19.91
CA GLY A 149 -17.82 -5.77 20.41
C GLY A 149 -18.28 -7.14 19.90
N ALA A 150 -19.59 -7.36 19.76
CA ALA A 150 -20.11 -8.66 19.33
C ALA A 150 -19.71 -9.02 17.90
N ASN A 151 -19.77 -8.05 16.98
CA ASN A 151 -19.30 -8.27 15.61
C ASN A 151 -17.76 -8.36 15.52
N ILE A 152 -17.03 -7.64 16.38
CA ILE A 152 -15.58 -7.79 16.48
C ILE A 152 -15.25 -9.22 16.93
N GLU A 153 -15.86 -9.72 17.99
CA GLU A 153 -15.60 -11.06 18.52
C GLU A 153 -15.93 -12.17 17.52
N THR A 154 -17.06 -12.04 16.82
CA THR A 154 -17.45 -13.02 15.78
C THR A 154 -16.38 -13.10 14.68
N LYS A 155 -15.81 -11.97 14.28
CA LYS A 155 -14.73 -11.91 13.28
C LYS A 155 -13.43 -12.49 13.80
N LEU A 156 -13.07 -12.17 15.04
CA LEU A 156 -11.88 -12.74 15.69
C LEU A 156 -11.97 -14.27 15.77
N ILE A 157 -13.11 -14.82 16.21
CA ILE A 157 -13.32 -16.28 16.28
C ILE A 157 -13.25 -16.92 14.90
N HIS A 158 -13.83 -16.28 13.88
CA HIS A 158 -13.75 -16.79 12.51
C HIS A 158 -12.31 -16.82 12.00
N ASN A 159 -11.55 -15.75 12.24
CA ASN A 159 -10.14 -15.67 11.86
C ASN A 159 -9.28 -16.71 12.59
N ASP A 160 -9.54 -16.96 13.88
CA ASP A 160 -8.85 -18.01 14.63
C ASP A 160 -9.03 -19.37 13.95
N LYS A 161 -10.28 -19.71 13.55
CA LYS A 161 -10.55 -20.95 12.81
C LYS A 161 -9.86 -21.01 11.45
N LEU A 162 -9.88 -19.91 10.68
CA LEU A 162 -9.20 -19.86 9.39
C LEU A 162 -7.69 -20.12 9.52
N LEU A 163 -7.06 -19.55 10.55
CA LEU A 163 -5.64 -19.73 10.80
C LEU A 163 -5.30 -21.16 11.24
N ASP A 164 -6.11 -21.75 12.12
CA ASP A 164 -5.92 -23.14 12.57
C ASP A 164 -6.07 -24.15 11.41
N ASP A 165 -7.08 -23.95 10.56
CA ASP A 165 -7.32 -24.78 9.37
C ASP A 165 -6.18 -24.59 8.33
N ALA A 166 -5.66 -23.36 8.20
CA ALA A 166 -4.54 -23.05 7.30
C ALA A 166 -3.21 -23.67 7.77
N ASP A 167 -2.92 -23.61 9.06
CA ASP A 167 -1.74 -24.26 9.66
C ASP A 167 -1.79 -25.77 9.47
N SER A 168 -2.96 -26.37 9.69
CA SER A 168 -3.21 -27.79 9.43
C SER A 168 -2.96 -28.16 7.95
N LEU A 169 -3.43 -27.33 7.01
CA LEU A 169 -3.17 -27.52 5.58
C LEU A 169 -1.68 -27.44 5.24
N ILE A 170 -0.93 -26.52 5.83
CA ILE A 170 0.52 -26.39 5.62
C ILE A 170 1.24 -27.65 6.12
N VAL A 171 0.90 -28.12 7.32
CA VAL A 171 1.49 -29.35 7.89
C VAL A 171 1.23 -30.55 6.98
N GLU A 172 0.00 -30.72 6.50
CA GLU A 172 -0.34 -31.80 5.58
C GLU A 172 0.35 -31.67 4.22
N ALA A 173 0.51 -30.44 3.72
CA ALA A 173 1.24 -30.18 2.48
C ALA A 173 2.72 -30.56 2.61
N ILE A 174 3.37 -30.23 3.73
CA ILE A 174 4.76 -30.62 4.02
C ILE A 174 4.86 -32.15 4.09
N ASN A 175 3.93 -32.80 4.80
CA ASN A 175 3.90 -34.25 4.92
C ASN A 175 3.76 -34.96 3.55
N TYR A 176 2.91 -34.41 2.67
CA TYR A 176 2.74 -34.89 1.30
C TYR A 176 4.04 -34.77 0.47
N ILE A 177 4.76 -33.65 0.61
CA ILE A 177 6.04 -33.42 -0.09
C ILE A 177 7.13 -34.37 0.42
N ASP A 178 7.22 -34.56 1.74
CA ASP A 178 8.26 -35.36 2.40
C ASP A 178 7.99 -36.87 2.31
N VAL A 179 6.83 -37.29 1.78
CA VAL A 179 6.40 -38.70 1.64
C VAL A 179 6.45 -39.45 2.99
N LYS A 180 6.35 -38.72 4.11
CA LYS A 180 6.48 -39.29 5.47
C LYS A 180 5.17 -39.87 6.00
N THR A 181 4.04 -39.63 5.33
CA THR A 181 2.71 -40.11 5.71
C THR A 181 1.86 -40.50 4.50
N SER A 182 0.70 -41.10 4.74
CA SER A 182 -0.28 -41.51 3.71
C SER A 182 -1.12 -40.35 3.14
N THR A 183 -0.75 -39.10 3.40
CA THR A 183 -1.50 -37.92 2.95
C THR A 183 -1.58 -37.96 1.42
N SER A 184 -2.79 -37.94 0.88
CA SER A 184 -3.02 -37.99 -0.56
C SER A 184 -3.30 -36.61 -1.14
N GLU A 185 -3.10 -36.46 -2.46
CA GLU A 185 -3.49 -35.24 -3.18
C GLU A 185 -4.99 -34.93 -3.01
N ILE A 186 -5.83 -35.96 -2.82
CA ILE A 186 -7.27 -35.82 -2.57
C ILE A 186 -7.52 -35.18 -1.20
N ASP A 187 -6.75 -35.55 -0.18
CA ASP A 187 -6.87 -34.99 1.17
C ASP A 187 -6.50 -33.50 1.18
N LEU A 188 -5.39 -33.14 0.54
CA LEU A 188 -4.97 -31.74 0.37
C LEU A 188 -6.01 -30.92 -0.38
N LYS A 189 -6.60 -31.48 -1.44
CA LYS A 189 -7.65 -30.82 -2.20
C LYS A 189 -8.90 -30.57 -1.36
N ASN A 190 -9.35 -31.57 -0.60
CA ASN A 190 -10.51 -31.44 0.28
C ASN A 190 -10.30 -30.39 1.38
N LEU A 191 -9.09 -30.33 1.96
CA LEU A 191 -8.73 -29.31 2.95
C LEU A 191 -8.72 -27.90 2.33
N THR A 192 -8.12 -27.76 1.14
CA THR A 192 -8.08 -26.48 0.40
C THR A 192 -9.50 -26.01 0.03
N ASP A 193 -10.35 -26.92 -0.45
CA ASP A 193 -11.74 -26.61 -0.79
C ASP A 193 -12.57 -26.23 0.46
N SER A 194 -12.34 -26.90 1.58
CA SER A 194 -12.99 -26.58 2.87
C SER A 194 -12.60 -25.19 3.37
N LEU A 195 -11.32 -24.81 3.27
CA LEU A 195 -10.83 -23.47 3.59
C LEU A 195 -11.47 -22.40 2.70
N LYS A 196 -11.55 -22.67 1.39
CA LYS A 196 -12.20 -21.77 0.44
C LYS A 196 -13.69 -21.59 0.71
N GLU A 197 -14.38 -22.64 1.15
CA GLU A 197 -15.76 -22.54 1.61
C GLU A 197 -15.87 -21.70 2.89
N LEU A 198 -14.95 -21.90 3.84
CA LEU A 198 -14.93 -21.16 5.09
C LEU A 198 -14.82 -19.64 4.87
N ILE A 199 -13.93 -19.20 3.96
CA ILE A 199 -13.78 -17.78 3.58
C ILE A 199 -15.08 -17.18 3.02
N LYS A 200 -15.91 -17.99 2.35
CA LYS A 200 -17.17 -17.53 1.71
C LYS A 200 -18.36 -17.45 2.68
N LEU A 201 -18.25 -18.02 3.88
CA LEU A 201 -19.38 -18.15 4.81
C LEU A 201 -19.61 -16.90 5.68
N ILE A 202 -19.02 -15.75 5.34
CA ILE A 202 -19.20 -14.46 6.04
C ILE A 202 -20.00 -13.47 5.20
#